data_AF-A0A7R8CI40-F1
#
_entry.id   AF-A0A7R8CI40-F1
#
_cell.length_a   1.000
_cell.length_b   1.000
_cell.length_c   1.000
_cell.angle_alpha   90.00
_cell.angle_beta   90.00
_cell.angle_gamma   90.00
#
_symmetry.space_group_name_H-M   'P 1'
#
loop_
_entity.id
_entity.type
_entity.pdbx_description
1 polymer ?
#
loop_
_entity_poly.entity_id
_entity_poly.type
_entity_poly.pdbx_seq_one_letter_code
_entity_poly.pdbx_strand_id
1 'polypeptide(L)'
;MDCIFPGLDYCRDEVHNCEADATSCIKPAYYFKCRRTCGCKGNCQDGDSACFKIPDRCLSTNGNCYRFCGLCDGCENLIKDELCKELRYLCHVENVKYFCAGTCNKCKYECRNKVAFTAVCNNFKAKGYCKMDNRHSYIIRKICAKACESEYCGGFYDQC
;
A
#
# COMPACT_ATOMS: atom_id res chain seq x y z
N MET A 1 0.24 22.33 -2.89
CA MET A 1 0.65 22.17 -4.28
C MET A 1 0.33 20.73 -4.66
N ASP A 2 -0.61 20.56 -5.58
CA ASP A 2 -1.13 19.26 -5.99
C ASP A 2 -0.07 18.52 -6.82
N CYS A 3 0.31 17.30 -6.42
CA CYS A 3 1.17 16.45 -7.23
C CYS A 3 0.34 15.92 -8.41
N ILE A 4 0.23 16.70 -9.49
CA ILE A 4 -0.41 16.31 -10.75
C ILE A 4 0.63 15.52 -11.55
N PHE A 5 0.58 14.18 -11.47
CA PHE A 5 1.22 13.33 -12.46
C PHE A 5 0.35 13.33 -13.74
N PRO A 6 0.93 13.60 -14.92
CA PRO A 6 0.14 13.74 -16.14
C PRO A 6 -0.50 12.41 -16.56
N GLY A 7 -1.84 12.38 -16.56
CA GLY A 7 -2.63 11.79 -17.66
C GLY A 7 -2.64 10.28 -17.88
N LEU A 8 -2.24 9.44 -16.93
CA LEU A 8 -2.60 8.02 -16.95
C LEU A 8 -3.90 7.84 -16.15
N ASP A 9 -4.95 7.40 -16.82
CA ASP A 9 -6.24 7.08 -16.22
C ASP A 9 -6.10 5.79 -15.39
N TYR A 10 -5.40 5.89 -14.25
CA TYR A 10 -5.04 4.80 -13.34
C TYR A 10 -6.25 4.07 -12.77
N CYS A 11 -7.43 4.69 -12.84
CA CYS A 11 -8.69 4.13 -12.35
C CYS A 11 -9.60 3.72 -13.51
N ARG A 12 -9.05 2.97 -14.48
CA ARG A 12 -9.84 2.27 -15.51
C ARG A 12 -9.95 0.78 -15.23
N ASP A 13 -11.03 0.20 -15.73
CA ASP A 13 -11.12 -1.23 -15.92
C ASP A 13 -10.39 -1.60 -17.22
N GLU A 14 -9.51 -2.59 -17.16
CA GLU A 14 -8.80 -3.17 -18.31
C GLU A 14 -9.68 -4.20 -19.04
N VAL A 15 -10.78 -4.63 -18.43
CA VAL A 15 -11.73 -5.61 -18.96
C VAL A 15 -13.18 -5.17 -18.75
N HIS A 16 -14.11 -5.67 -19.57
CA HIS A 16 -15.51 -5.23 -19.57
C HIS A 16 -16.45 -6.01 -18.64
N ASN A 17 -16.04 -7.16 -18.12
CA ASN A 17 -16.85 -8.05 -17.29
C ASN A 17 -16.55 -7.92 -15.79
N CYS A 18 -16.28 -6.69 -15.35
CA CYS A 18 -16.02 -6.39 -13.95
C CYS A 18 -17.33 -6.28 -13.17
N GLU A 19 -17.32 -6.82 -11.96
CA GLU A 19 -18.40 -6.76 -10.98
C GLU A 19 -17.85 -6.26 -9.65
N ALA A 20 -18.59 -5.36 -9.00
CA ALA A 20 -18.21 -4.81 -7.72
C ALA A 20 -18.60 -5.79 -6.61
N ASP A 21 -17.78 -6.82 -6.40
CA ASP A 21 -17.90 -7.80 -5.32
C ASP A 21 -16.78 -7.63 -4.29
N ALA A 22 -17.13 -7.65 -3.00
CA ALA A 22 -16.19 -7.45 -1.91
C ALA A 22 -15.05 -8.48 -1.94
N THR A 23 -15.38 -9.76 -2.22
CA THR A 23 -14.39 -10.85 -2.21
C THR A 23 -13.45 -10.80 -3.41
N SER A 24 -13.96 -10.38 -4.57
CA SER A 24 -13.19 -10.27 -5.80
C SER A 24 -12.32 -9.01 -5.79
N CYS A 25 -12.86 -7.87 -5.37
CA CYS A 25 -12.15 -6.59 -5.35
C CYS A 25 -10.97 -6.51 -4.37
N ILE A 26 -10.85 -7.44 -3.42
CA ILE A 26 -9.65 -7.56 -2.56
C ILE A 26 -8.60 -8.54 -3.10
N LYS A 27 -8.84 -9.19 -4.23
CA LYS A 27 -7.84 -10.01 -4.92
C LYS A 27 -7.01 -9.07 -5.80
N PRO A 28 -5.68 -8.95 -5.59
CA PRO A 28 -4.86 -8.04 -6.38
C PRO A 28 -5.06 -8.21 -7.88
N ALA A 29 -4.93 -9.43 -8.40
CA ALA A 29 -5.08 -9.70 -9.83
C ALA A 29 -6.42 -9.25 -10.42
N TYR A 30 -7.50 -9.22 -9.62
CA TYR A 30 -8.81 -8.74 -10.04
C TYR A 30 -8.91 -7.22 -9.91
N TYR A 31 -8.55 -6.67 -8.74
CA TYR A 31 -8.57 -5.22 -8.51
C TYR A 31 -7.83 -4.46 -9.60
N PHE A 32 -6.61 -4.89 -9.95
CA PHE A 32 -5.78 -4.18 -10.93
C PHE A 32 -6.37 -4.22 -12.35
N LYS A 33 -7.23 -5.20 -12.67
CA LYS A 33 -7.98 -5.28 -13.93
C LYS A 33 -9.32 -4.54 -13.88
N CYS A 34 -9.89 -4.38 -12.70
CA CYS A 34 -11.25 -3.89 -12.47
C CYS A 34 -11.28 -2.70 -11.50
N ARG A 35 -10.29 -1.81 -11.60
CA ARG A 35 -10.04 -0.75 -10.62
C ARG A 35 -11.24 0.19 -10.49
N ARG A 36 -11.80 0.64 -11.60
CA ARG A 36 -12.93 1.58 -11.62
C ARG A 36 -14.15 0.93 -10.97
N THR A 37 -14.46 -0.29 -11.39
CA THR A 37 -15.59 -1.05 -10.85
C THR A 37 -15.45 -1.30 -9.35
N CYS A 38 -14.25 -1.65 -8.90
CA CYS A 38 -13.95 -1.85 -7.48
C CYS A 38 -13.91 -0.54 -6.67
N GLY A 39 -13.85 0.62 -7.32
CA GLY A 39 -14.01 1.93 -6.69
C GLY A 39 -12.72 2.71 -6.46
N CYS A 40 -11.66 2.44 -7.24
CA CYS A 40 -10.36 3.11 -7.23
C CYS A 40 -10.40 4.59 -6.83
N LYS A 41 -9.71 4.93 -5.73
CA LYS A 41 -9.59 6.30 -5.18
C LYS A 41 -8.14 6.65 -4.85
N GLY A 42 -7.86 7.96 -4.83
CA GLY A 42 -6.64 8.53 -4.27
C GLY A 42 -5.40 8.43 -5.16
N ASN A 43 -4.36 9.16 -4.76
CA ASN A 43 -3.10 9.28 -5.52
C ASN A 43 -2.03 8.26 -5.07
N CYS A 44 -2.23 7.62 -3.92
CA CYS A 44 -1.34 6.60 -3.37
C CYS A 44 -1.72 5.21 -3.88
N GLN A 45 -1.28 4.89 -5.10
CA GLN A 45 -1.60 3.63 -5.77
C GLN A 45 -0.36 2.90 -6.28
N ASP A 46 -0.49 1.59 -6.40
CA ASP A 46 0.48 0.78 -7.12
C ASP A 46 0.11 0.72 -8.61
N GLY A 47 1.08 0.41 -9.47
CA GLY A 47 0.89 0.27 -10.92
C GLY A 47 0.25 -1.05 -11.32
N ASP A 48 0.61 -2.16 -10.66
CA ASP A 48 0.13 -3.49 -11.00
C ASP A 48 0.12 -4.46 -9.80
N SER A 49 -0.45 -5.65 -10.02
CA SER A 49 -0.52 -6.71 -9.00
C SER A 49 0.82 -7.40 -8.71
N ALA A 50 1.87 -7.17 -9.51
CA ALA A 50 3.19 -7.77 -9.30
C ALA A 50 3.89 -7.20 -8.06
N CYS A 51 3.48 -6.02 -7.57
CA CYS A 51 3.94 -5.48 -6.30
C CYS A 51 3.76 -6.46 -5.13
N PHE A 52 2.71 -7.28 -5.16
CA PHE A 52 2.43 -8.29 -4.14
C PHE A 52 3.37 -9.50 -4.17
N LYS A 53 4.07 -9.73 -5.28
CA LYS A 53 4.88 -10.93 -5.52
C LYS A 53 6.36 -10.72 -5.20
N ILE A 54 6.84 -9.47 -5.24
CA ILE A 54 8.28 -9.16 -5.16
C ILE A 54 8.52 -8.06 -4.11
N PRO A 55 8.65 -8.41 -2.82
CA PRO A 55 8.91 -7.45 -1.74
C PRO A 55 10.16 -6.59 -1.95
N ASP A 56 11.20 -7.16 -2.56
CA ASP A 56 12.46 -6.45 -2.83
C ASP A 56 12.30 -5.31 -3.85
N ARG A 57 11.15 -5.21 -4.57
CA ARG A 57 10.84 -4.04 -5.41
C ARG A 57 10.80 -2.74 -4.63
N CYS A 58 10.58 -2.79 -3.31
CA CYS A 58 10.62 -1.60 -2.46
C CYS A 58 12.00 -0.95 -2.33
N LEU A 59 13.05 -1.64 -2.77
CA LEU A 59 14.40 -1.09 -2.85
C LEU A 59 14.74 -0.54 -4.25
N SER A 60 13.90 -0.78 -5.26
CA SER A 60 14.13 -0.33 -6.63
C SER A 60 13.60 1.08 -6.85
N THR A 61 14.39 1.93 -7.51
CA THR A 61 14.02 3.30 -7.88
C THR A 61 13.03 3.40 -9.04
N ASN A 62 12.76 2.30 -9.75
CA ASN A 62 11.89 2.25 -10.93
C ASN A 62 10.54 1.56 -10.66
N GLY A 63 10.22 1.29 -9.39
CA GLY A 63 9.02 0.57 -9.02
C GLY A 63 7.78 1.46 -8.91
N ASN A 64 6.72 1.15 -9.66
CA ASN A 64 5.39 1.75 -9.47
C ASN A 64 4.66 1.14 -8.25
N CYS A 65 5.35 0.73 -7.19
CA CYS A 65 4.78 0.02 -6.03
C CYS A 65 4.69 0.92 -4.79
N TYR A 66 4.25 2.16 -4.98
CA TYR A 66 4.28 3.20 -3.95
C TYR A 66 3.54 2.80 -2.68
N ARG A 67 2.31 2.30 -2.82
CA ARG A 67 1.46 1.94 -1.69
C ARG A 67 1.90 0.63 -1.04
N PHE A 68 2.22 -0.39 -1.85
CA PHE A 68 2.69 -1.67 -1.34
C PHE A 68 3.96 -1.49 -0.51
N CYS A 69 4.87 -0.63 -0.96
CA CYS A 69 6.12 -0.33 -0.29
C CYS A 69 6.02 0.74 0.80
N GLY A 70 4.84 1.30 1.06
CA GLY A 70 4.65 2.33 2.08
C GLY A 70 5.39 3.64 1.80
N LEU A 71 5.69 3.93 0.53
CA LEU A 71 6.29 5.18 0.05
C LEU A 71 5.28 6.34 0.04
N CYS A 72 4.00 6.02 0.25
CA CYS A 72 2.93 6.93 0.61
C CYS A 72 2.15 6.32 1.77
N ASP A 73 1.34 7.12 2.46
CA ASP A 73 0.74 6.69 3.72
C ASP A 73 -0.32 5.57 3.58
N GLY A 74 -1.04 5.57 2.45
CA GLY A 74 -1.98 4.52 2.06
C GLY A 74 -3.04 4.24 3.12
N CYS A 75 -3.69 5.29 3.60
CA CYS A 75 -4.63 5.25 4.73
C CYS A 75 -6.07 5.16 4.29
N GLU A 76 -6.37 5.57 3.08
CA GLU A 76 -7.67 5.54 2.45
C GLU A 76 -8.03 4.14 1.96
N ASN A 77 -9.33 3.84 1.83
CA ASN A 77 -9.77 2.63 1.16
C ASN A 77 -9.50 2.76 -0.35
N LEU A 78 -8.95 1.70 -0.97
CA LEU A 78 -8.76 1.60 -2.42
C LEU A 78 -10.02 1.15 -3.15
N ILE A 79 -10.87 0.38 -2.46
CA ILE A 79 -12.15 -0.08 -2.99
C ILE A 79 -13.30 0.68 -2.33
N LYS A 80 -14.51 0.56 -2.87
CA LYS A 80 -15.70 1.24 -2.35
C LYS A 80 -15.89 0.97 -0.85
N ASP A 81 -16.29 2.01 -0.12
CA ASP A 81 -16.43 1.95 1.33
C ASP A 81 -17.52 0.96 1.78
N GLU A 82 -18.57 0.78 0.98
CA GLU A 82 -19.59 -0.25 1.19
C GLU A 82 -19.00 -1.66 1.19
N LEU A 83 -18.18 -2.01 0.20
CA LEU A 83 -17.49 -3.31 0.13
C LEU A 83 -16.53 -3.48 1.32
N CYS A 84 -15.84 -2.41 1.72
CA CYS A 84 -14.98 -2.47 2.90
C CYS A 84 -15.74 -2.65 4.21
N LYS A 85 -16.97 -2.13 4.33
CA LYS A 85 -17.81 -2.34 5.52
C LYS A 85 -18.18 -3.81 5.67
N GLU A 86 -18.46 -4.50 4.57
CA GLU A 86 -18.72 -5.95 4.57
C GLU A 86 -17.51 -6.76 5.05
N LEU A 87 -16.29 -6.29 4.77
CA LEU A 87 -15.06 -6.99 5.12
C LEU A 87 -14.46 -6.56 6.47
N ARG A 88 -15.12 -5.69 7.23
CA ARG A 88 -14.56 -5.08 8.46
C ARG A 88 -14.06 -6.10 9.49
N TYR A 89 -14.71 -7.27 9.60
CA TYR A 89 -14.29 -8.33 10.52
C TYR A 89 -13.02 -9.07 10.07
N LEU A 90 -12.60 -8.90 8.81
CA LEU A 90 -11.41 -9.52 8.22
C LEU A 90 -10.18 -8.59 8.21
N CYS A 91 -10.17 -7.50 8.98
CA CYS A 91 -9.02 -6.57 9.02
C CYS A 91 -7.70 -7.17 9.53
N HIS A 92 -7.72 -8.41 10.05
CA HIS A 92 -6.52 -9.19 10.36
C HIS A 92 -5.88 -9.82 9.10
N VAL A 93 -6.63 -9.94 8.00
CA VAL A 93 -6.13 -10.40 6.70
C VAL A 93 -5.43 -9.24 6.00
N GLU A 94 -4.17 -9.46 5.65
CA GLU A 94 -3.30 -8.42 5.09
C GLU A 94 -3.85 -7.81 3.78
N ASN A 95 -4.48 -8.59 2.89
CA ASN A 95 -5.14 -8.07 1.69
C ASN A 95 -6.29 -7.13 2.04
N VAL A 96 -7.18 -7.54 2.95
CA VAL A 96 -8.30 -6.71 3.40
C VAL A 96 -7.76 -5.42 4.01
N LYS A 97 -6.73 -5.50 4.85
CA LYS A 97 -6.10 -4.34 5.47
C LYS A 97 -5.42 -3.40 4.45
N TYR A 98 -4.92 -3.93 3.34
CA TYR A 98 -4.34 -3.13 2.26
C TYR A 98 -5.42 -2.38 1.46
N PHE A 99 -6.47 -3.07 1.02
CA PHE A 99 -7.55 -2.50 0.19
C PHE A 99 -8.53 -1.65 1.01
N CYS A 100 -8.74 -1.98 2.27
CA CYS A 100 -9.66 -1.33 3.19
C CYS A 100 -8.92 -0.66 4.36
N ALA A 101 -7.80 0.00 4.08
CA ALA A 101 -6.92 0.58 5.08
C ALA A 101 -7.64 1.55 6.04
N GLY A 102 -8.57 2.36 5.51
CA GLY A 102 -9.35 3.31 6.28
C GLY A 102 -10.32 2.60 7.22
N THR A 103 -11.11 1.67 6.69
CA THR A 103 -12.04 0.86 7.48
C THR A 103 -11.33 0.02 8.55
N CYS A 104 -10.14 -0.48 8.22
CA CYS A 104 -9.31 -1.27 9.13
C CYS A 104 -8.44 -0.42 10.07
N ASN A 105 -8.59 0.91 10.06
CA ASN A 105 -7.83 1.82 10.91
C ASN A 105 -6.30 1.58 10.82
N LYS A 106 -5.79 1.25 9.63
CA LYS A 106 -4.36 0.95 9.41
C LYS A 106 -3.47 2.09 9.90
N CYS A 107 -3.93 3.32 9.73
CA CYS A 107 -3.22 4.55 10.09
C CYS A 107 -3.60 5.14 11.45
N LYS A 108 -4.24 4.36 12.33
CA LYS A 108 -4.56 4.82 13.70
C LYS A 108 -3.32 5.28 14.47
N TYR A 109 -2.17 4.67 14.18
CA TYR A 109 -0.89 4.99 14.82
C TYR A 109 0.11 5.48 13.76
N GLU A 110 0.83 6.54 14.12
CA GLU A 110 1.86 7.13 13.26
C GLU A 110 3.07 6.20 13.13
N CYS A 111 3.59 5.70 14.25
CA CYS A 111 4.63 4.68 14.32
C CYS A 111 4.09 3.29 13.92
N ARG A 112 3.94 3.04 12.62
CA ARG A 112 3.48 1.75 12.06
C ARG A 112 4.41 1.24 10.97
N ASN A 113 4.22 -0.03 10.60
CA ASN A 113 4.69 -0.51 9.31
C ASN A 113 3.74 0.03 8.23
N LYS A 114 4.27 0.85 7.32
CA LYS A 114 3.51 1.49 6.24
C LYS A 114 3.31 0.57 5.04
N VAL A 115 4.24 -0.38 4.84
CA VAL A 115 4.15 -1.41 3.81
C VAL A 115 2.81 -2.16 3.87
N ALA A 116 2.42 -2.79 2.76
CA ALA A 116 1.22 -3.63 2.70
C ALA A 116 1.28 -4.72 3.77
N PHE A 117 2.37 -5.49 3.80
CA PHE A 117 2.47 -6.73 4.58
C PHE A 117 3.58 -6.66 5.61
N THR A 118 3.26 -7.00 6.86
CA THR A 118 4.22 -6.99 7.97
C THR A 118 5.46 -7.86 7.71
N ALA A 119 5.29 -8.98 7.00
CA ALA A 119 6.37 -9.89 6.63
C ALA A 119 7.51 -9.21 5.83
N VAL A 120 7.20 -8.19 5.03
CA VAL A 120 8.19 -7.42 4.27
C VAL A 120 9.17 -6.71 5.22
N CYS A 121 8.63 -6.06 6.25
CA CYS A 121 9.45 -5.39 7.26
C CYS A 121 10.26 -6.37 8.11
N ASN A 122 9.69 -7.53 8.43
CA ASN A 122 10.42 -8.57 9.16
C ASN A 122 11.61 -9.10 8.35
N ASN A 123 11.45 -9.27 7.03
CA ASN A 123 12.53 -9.65 6.14
C ASN A 123 13.64 -8.59 6.10
N PHE A 124 13.28 -7.30 5.94
CA PHE A 124 14.27 -6.23 5.97
C PHE A 124 15.00 -6.11 7.32
N LYS A 125 14.28 -6.29 8.45
CA LYS A 125 14.90 -6.36 9.79
C LYS A 125 15.92 -7.50 9.87
N ALA A 126 15.55 -8.70 9.41
CA ALA A 126 16.43 -9.87 9.40
C ALA A 126 17.66 -9.68 8.50
N LYS A 127 17.51 -8.99 7.37
CA LYS A 127 18.62 -8.60 6.47
C LYS A 127 19.49 -7.46 7.03
N GLY A 128 19.16 -6.90 8.21
CA GLY A 128 19.96 -5.88 8.89
C GLY A 128 19.67 -4.43 8.49
N TYR A 129 18.69 -4.18 7.62
CA TYR A 129 18.42 -2.83 7.10
C TYR A 129 18.05 -1.81 8.19
N CYS A 130 17.51 -2.25 9.33
CA CYS A 130 17.20 -1.34 10.43
C CYS A 130 18.47 -0.71 11.06
N LYS A 131 19.63 -1.37 10.97
CA LYS A 131 20.88 -0.96 11.67
C LYS A 131 21.94 -0.36 10.75
N MET A 132 21.87 -0.62 9.45
CA MET A 132 22.85 -0.11 8.49
C MET A 132 22.69 1.39 8.25
N ASP A 133 23.79 2.06 7.88
CA ASP A 133 23.80 3.46 7.52
C ASP A 133 23.96 3.63 6.00
N ASN A 134 22.85 3.59 5.29
CA ASN A 134 22.77 3.87 3.86
C ASN A 134 21.36 4.37 3.49
N ARG A 135 21.21 4.90 2.27
CA ARG A 135 19.95 5.46 1.77
C ARG A 135 18.77 4.48 1.87
N HIS A 136 18.98 3.22 1.51
CA HIS A 136 17.92 2.22 1.56
C HIS A 136 17.48 1.97 3.01
N SER A 137 18.43 1.82 3.93
CA SER A 137 18.16 1.63 5.35
C SER A 137 17.40 2.80 5.98
N TYR A 138 17.68 4.04 5.57
CA TYR A 138 16.89 5.19 5.99
C TYR A 138 15.42 5.07 5.56
N ILE A 139 15.18 4.72 4.29
CA ILE A 139 13.82 4.50 3.77
C ILE A 139 13.14 3.35 4.52
N ILE A 140 13.84 2.22 4.71
CA ILE A 140 13.33 1.06 5.45
C ILE A 140 12.92 1.44 6.86
N ARG A 141 13.76 2.18 7.61
CA ARG A 141 13.42 2.62 8.97
C ARG A 141 12.13 3.45 9.01
N LYS A 142 11.86 4.27 8.00
CA LYS A 142 10.59 5.03 7.89
C LYS A 142 9.39 4.16 7.56
N ILE A 143 9.49 3.29 6.54
CA ILE A 143 8.34 2.46 6.10
C ILE A 143 8.09 1.27 7.01
N CYS A 144 9.09 0.86 7.79
CA CYS A 144 9.05 -0.25 8.74
C CYS A 144 9.28 0.22 10.19
N ALA A 145 8.83 1.43 10.53
CA ALA A 145 9.10 2.07 11.81
C ALA A 145 8.76 1.17 13.00
N LYS A 146 7.62 0.47 12.97
CA LYS A 146 7.24 -0.46 14.04
C LYS A 146 8.18 -1.66 14.15
N ALA A 147 8.53 -2.30 13.02
CA ALA A 147 9.43 -3.46 13.04
C ALA A 147 10.86 -3.09 13.44
N CYS A 148 11.34 -1.93 12.99
CA CYS A 148 12.66 -1.42 13.31
C CYS A 148 12.74 -0.73 14.67
N GLU A 149 11.62 -0.60 15.41
CA GLU A 149 11.53 0.20 16.65
C GLU A 149 12.13 1.59 16.44
N SER A 150 11.83 2.18 15.29
CA SER A 150 12.48 3.40 14.81
C SER A 150 11.86 4.64 15.44
N GLU A 151 12.70 5.59 15.81
CA GLU A 151 12.29 6.95 16.22
C GLU A 151 11.82 7.80 15.03
N TYR A 152 12.09 7.37 13.79
CA TYR A 152 11.68 8.04 12.56
C TYR A 152 10.23 7.64 12.18
N CYS A 153 9.28 8.06 13.01
CA CYS A 153 7.86 7.92 12.72
C CYS A 153 7.32 9.23 12.14
N GLY A 154 7.05 9.25 10.84
CA GLY A 154 6.49 10.42 10.16
C GLY A 154 6.13 10.10 8.73
N GLY A 155 5.23 10.88 8.13
CA GLY A 155 4.85 10.82 6.71
C GLY A 155 6.05 10.97 5.77
N PHE A 156 5.92 10.50 4.53
CA PHE A 156 6.63 11.15 3.41
C PHE A 156 5.82 12.41 3.04
N TYR A 157 5.76 13.37 3.95
CA TYR A 157 5.27 14.71 3.62
C TYR A 157 6.49 15.63 3.61
N ASP A 158 6.52 16.51 2.60
CA ASP A 158 7.57 17.48 2.24
C ASP A 158 8.63 17.05 1.23
N GLN A 159 8.30 16.19 0.26
CA GLN A 159 8.95 16.19 -1.06
C GLN A 159 7.92 15.96 -2.20
N CYS A 160 6.78 16.67 -2.13
CA CYS A 160 6.28 17.44 -3.26
C CYS A 160 6.46 18.91 -2.83
#